data_AF-A0A7J9YKW8-F1
#
_entry.id   AF-A0A7J9YKW8-F1
#
_cell.length_a   1.000
_cell.length_b   1.000
_cell.length_c   1.000
_cell.angle_alpha   90.00
_cell.angle_beta   90.00
_cell.angle_gamma   90.00
#
_symmetry.space_group_name_H-M   'P 1'
#
loop_
_entity.id
_entity.type
_entity.pdbx_description
1 polymer ?
#
loop_
_entity_poly.entity_id
_entity_poly.type
_entity_poly.pdbx_seq_one_letter_code
_entity_poly.pdbx_strand_id
1 'polypeptide(L)'
;MLNDGVAIVLYEILLVGAMGTSLTVAVAYGSFVLSEGIVGASGVMATVAAGIAMGGMLESRAGESVRDLLRELWESLGFIANALLFLFIGLALDFQLIRDNLAPTGIGIAAVLISTSRRLTPTISWCART
;
A
#
# COMPACT_ATOMS: atom_id res chain seq x y z
N MET A 1 19.77 22.89 30.50
CA MET A 1 19.09 22.02 31.49
C MET A 1 17.73 21.53 31.00
N LEU A 2 16.84 22.37 30.44
CA LEU A 2 15.54 21.91 29.87
C LEU A 2 15.59 21.58 28.35
N ASN A 3 16.70 21.84 27.65
CA ASN A 3 16.83 21.60 26.21
C ASN A 3 17.53 20.28 25.84
N ASP A 4 18.23 19.67 26.80
CA ASP A 4 19.12 18.54 26.55
C ASP A 4 18.32 17.22 26.45
N GLY A 5 17.29 17.06 27.29
CA GLY A 5 16.40 15.89 27.26
C GLY A 5 15.43 15.89 26.07
N VAL A 6 14.91 17.06 25.67
CA VAL A 6 14.02 17.19 24.50
C VAL A 6 14.79 16.87 23.23
N ALA A 7 16.04 17.34 23.08
CA ALA A 7 16.88 17.02 21.95
C ALA A 7 17.15 15.50 21.83
N ILE A 8 17.38 14.82 22.95
CA ILE A 8 17.58 13.36 22.97
C ILE A 8 16.31 12.63 22.52
N VAL A 9 15.14 13.01 23.04
CA VAL A 9 13.86 12.39 22.64
C VAL A 9 13.55 12.66 21.17
N LEU A 10 13.83 13.88 20.69
CA LEU A 10 13.65 14.22 19.27
C LEU A 10 14.58 13.39 18.38
N TYR A 11 15.86 13.26 18.78
CA TYR A 11 16.83 12.44 18.06
C TYR A 11 16.43 10.97 18.08
N GLU A 12 15.96 10.45 19.22
CA GLU A 12 15.53 9.05 19.33
C GLU A 12 14.34 8.79 18.39
N ILE A 13 13.34 9.67 18.36
CA ILE A 13 12.18 9.53 17.46
C ILE A 13 12.61 9.63 15.99
N LEU A 14 13.42 10.63 15.62
CA LEU A 14 13.87 10.82 14.24
C LEU A 14 14.76 9.67 13.76
N LEU A 15 15.70 9.25 14.59
CA LEU A 15 16.74 8.29 14.22
C LEU A 15 16.18 6.87 14.23
N VAL A 16 15.41 6.48 15.26
CA VAL A 16 14.72 5.18 15.31
C VAL A 16 13.61 5.10 14.26
N GLY A 17 12.87 6.18 14.03
CA GLY A 17 11.82 6.24 13.01
C GLY A 17 12.35 6.10 11.58
N ALA A 18 13.41 6.84 11.24
CA ALA A 18 14.04 6.75 9.91
C ALA A 18 14.70 5.37 9.68
N MET A 19 15.38 4.82 10.69
CA MET A 19 15.94 3.47 10.63
C MET A 19 14.83 2.40 10.51
N GLY A 20 13.75 2.52 11.27
CA GLY A 20 12.60 1.62 11.16
C GLY A 20 11.97 1.66 9.77
N THR A 21 11.82 2.85 9.19
CA THR A 21 11.23 3.01 7.85
C THR A 21 12.10 2.36 6.79
N SER A 22 13.40 2.68 6.77
CA SER A 22 14.35 2.09 5.82
C SER A 22 14.46 0.58 5.97
N LEU A 23 14.41 0.04 7.19
CA LEU A 23 14.36 -1.40 7.43
C LEU A 23 13.08 -2.04 6.87
N THR A 24 11.91 -1.44 7.09
CA THR A 24 10.64 -1.97 6.54
C THR A 24 10.63 -1.96 5.02
N VAL A 25 11.19 -0.92 4.38
CA VAL A 25 11.34 -0.85 2.92
C VAL A 25 12.33 -1.92 2.43
N ALA A 26 13.45 -2.11 3.14
CA ALA A 26 14.42 -3.15 2.83
C ALA A 26 13.84 -4.55 2.95
N VAL A 27 12.98 -4.81 3.95
CA VAL A 27 12.28 -6.10 4.10
C VAL A 27 11.25 -6.29 2.99
N ALA A 28 10.48 -5.25 2.63
CA ALA A 28 9.49 -5.32 1.56
C ALA A 28 10.14 -5.66 0.20
N TYR A 29 11.22 -4.97 -0.15
CA TYR A 29 11.98 -5.22 -1.36
C TYR A 29 12.78 -6.53 -1.29
N GLY A 30 13.38 -6.84 -0.14
CA GLY A 30 14.11 -8.09 0.08
C GLY A 30 13.21 -9.30 -0.09
N SER A 31 11.97 -9.25 0.41
CA SER A 31 10.98 -10.32 0.24
C SER A 31 10.62 -10.53 -1.23
N PHE A 32 10.52 -9.45 -2.02
CA PHE A 32 10.28 -9.53 -3.46
C PHE A 32 11.41 -10.29 -4.17
N VAL A 33 12.64 -9.83 -3.99
CA VAL A 33 13.83 -10.38 -4.66
C VAL A 33 14.10 -11.82 -4.23
N LEU A 34 13.95 -12.14 -2.94
CA LEU A 34 14.13 -13.50 -2.43
C LEU A 34 13.08 -14.46 -3.01
N SER A 35 11.83 -14.01 -3.14
CA SER A 35 10.75 -14.83 -3.71
C SER A 35 10.99 -15.15 -5.18
N GLU A 36 11.29 -14.13 -6.00
CA GLU A 36 11.53 -14.33 -7.43
C GLU A 36 12.83 -15.10 -7.70
N GLY A 37 13.88 -14.82 -6.93
CA GLY A 37 15.20 -15.42 -7.16
C GLY A 37 15.36 -16.85 -6.66
N ILE A 38 14.64 -17.26 -5.61
CA ILE A 38 14.89 -18.54 -4.92
C ILE A 38 13.68 -19.47 -4.96
N VAL A 39 12.47 -18.93 -4.75
CA VAL A 39 11.26 -19.75 -4.52
C VAL A 39 10.43 -19.92 -5.80
N GLY A 40 10.59 -19.03 -6.78
CA GLY A 40 9.79 -19.04 -8.02
C GLY A 40 8.30 -18.69 -7.78
N ALA A 41 7.97 -18.13 -6.62
CA ALA A 41 6.64 -17.64 -6.29
C ALA A 41 6.48 -16.16 -6.66
N SER A 42 5.24 -15.67 -6.74
CA SER A 42 4.96 -14.27 -7.05
C SER A 42 5.59 -13.32 -6.02
N GLY A 43 6.61 -12.57 -6.45
CA GLY A 43 7.33 -11.62 -5.60
C GLY A 43 6.43 -10.58 -4.94
N VAL A 44 5.41 -10.11 -5.67
CA VAL A 44 4.42 -9.15 -5.15
C VAL A 44 3.67 -9.72 -3.95
N MET A 45 3.18 -10.96 -4.05
CA MET A 45 2.44 -11.59 -2.95
C MET A 45 3.35 -11.90 -1.75
N ALA A 46 4.63 -12.19 -1.98
CA ALA A 46 5.60 -12.33 -0.90
C ALA A 46 5.81 -11.01 -0.15
N THR A 47 5.96 -9.89 -0.87
CA THR A 47 6.02 -8.55 -0.26
C THR A 47 4.77 -8.23 0.55
N VAL A 48 3.58 -8.57 0.05
CA VAL A 48 2.32 -8.40 0.79
C VAL A 48 2.31 -9.24 2.07
N ALA A 49 2.73 -10.50 2.00
CA ALA A 49 2.83 -11.37 3.18
C ALA A 49 3.82 -10.81 4.22
N ALA A 50 4.98 -10.33 3.78
CA ALA A 50 5.96 -9.66 4.64
C ALA A 50 5.39 -8.37 5.26
N GLY A 51 4.63 -7.59 4.49
CA GLY A 51 3.93 -6.39 4.96
C GLY A 51 2.90 -6.69 6.05
N ILE A 52 2.08 -7.75 5.88
CA ILE A 52 1.12 -8.19 6.90
C ILE A 52 1.85 -8.66 8.16
N ALA A 53 2.91 -9.45 8.01
CA ALA A 53 3.71 -9.93 9.14
C ALA A 53 4.36 -8.76 9.92
N MET A 54 4.98 -7.81 9.21
CA MET A 54 5.57 -6.63 9.81
C MET A 54 4.53 -5.71 10.45
N GLY A 55 3.35 -5.56 9.84
CA GLY A 55 2.24 -4.78 10.39
C GLY A 55 1.84 -5.25 11.79
N GLY A 56 1.65 -6.56 11.98
CA GLY A 56 1.33 -7.13 13.29
C GLY A 56 2.47 -7.05 14.31
N MET A 57 3.73 -7.15 13.86
CA MET A 57 4.90 -6.98 14.74
C MET A 57 5.07 -5.52 15.19
N LEU A 58 4.82 -4.56 14.29
CA LEU A 58 4.93 -3.14 14.59
C LEU A 58 3.86 -2.69 15.60
N GLU A 59 2.63 -3.20 15.45
CA GLU A 59 1.51 -2.96 16.37
C GLU A 59 1.68 -3.60 17.75
N SER A 60 2.59 -4.56 17.91
CA SER A 60 2.89 -5.16 19.22
C SER A 60 4.14 -4.59 19.89
N ARG A 61 5.13 -4.08 19.12
CA ARG A 61 6.46 -3.74 19.68
C ARG A 61 6.93 -2.30 19.56
N ALA A 62 6.39 -1.48 18.64
CA ALA A 62 6.86 -0.09 18.51
C ALA A 62 6.20 0.85 19.53
N GLY A 63 6.83 1.98 19.85
CA GLY A 63 6.17 3.07 20.60
C GLY A 63 5.17 3.82 19.72
N GLU A 64 4.13 4.40 20.33
CA GLU A 64 3.01 5.08 19.64
C GLU A 64 3.49 6.13 18.63
N SER A 65 4.41 7.02 19.04
CA SER A 65 4.98 8.06 18.18
C SER A 65 5.74 7.53 16.95
N VAL A 66 6.46 6.42 17.10
CA VAL A 66 7.21 5.78 16.00
C VAL A 66 6.26 5.06 15.04
N ARG A 67 5.18 4.46 15.56
CA ARG A 67 4.14 3.83 14.75
C ARG A 67 3.40 4.83 13.88
N ASP A 68 3.04 5.98 14.45
CA ASP A 68 2.33 7.03 13.72
C ASP A 68 3.19 7.58 12.59
N LEU A 69 4.46 7.88 12.88
CA LEU A 69 5.42 8.28 11.86
C LEU A 69 5.50 7.23 10.73
N LEU A 70 5.75 5.95 11.08
CA LEU A 70 5.81 4.87 10.08
C LEU A 70 4.53 4.77 9.25
N ARG A 71 3.35 4.91 9.88
CA ARG A 71 2.06 4.87 9.20
C ARG A 71 1.92 6.02 8.22
N GLU A 72 2.23 7.26 8.62
CA GLU A 72 2.19 8.44 7.75
C GLU A 72 3.15 8.28 6.55
N LEU A 73 4.35 7.75 6.79
CA LEU A 73 5.34 7.51 5.74
C LEU A 73 4.84 6.46 4.72
N TRP A 74 4.29 5.35 5.21
CA TRP A 74 3.74 4.30 4.35
C TRP A 74 2.47 4.74 3.61
N GLU A 75 1.63 5.57 4.23
CA GLU A 75 0.46 6.17 3.57
C GLU A 75 0.88 7.11 2.44
N SER A 76 1.87 7.98 2.69
CA SER A 76 2.46 8.85 1.67
C SER A 76 3.07 8.04 0.51
N LEU A 77 3.83 6.99 0.81
CA LEU A 77 4.36 6.08 -0.21
C LEU A 77 3.26 5.37 -1.01
N GLY A 78 2.19 4.92 -0.34
CA GLY A 78 1.03 4.32 -0.98
C GLY A 78 0.31 5.28 -1.92
N PHE A 79 0.17 6.55 -1.51
CA PHE A 79 -0.39 7.60 -2.35
C PHE A 79 0.48 7.86 -3.59
N ILE A 80 1.79 8.02 -3.41
CA ILE A 80 2.74 8.25 -4.52
C ILE A 80 2.73 7.05 -5.47
N ALA A 81 2.80 5.82 -4.95
CA ALA A 81 2.77 4.61 -5.76
C ALA A 81 1.48 4.48 -6.56
N ASN A 82 0.33 4.79 -5.95
CA ASN A 82 -0.96 4.76 -6.63
C ASN A 82 -1.05 5.85 -7.73
N ALA A 83 -0.56 7.06 -7.46
CA ALA A 83 -0.49 8.13 -8.46
C ALA A 83 0.41 7.74 -9.64
N LEU A 84 1.58 7.15 -9.37
CA LEU A 84 2.48 6.63 -10.40
C LEU A 84 1.85 5.49 -11.19
N LEU A 85 1.12 4.58 -10.54
CA LEU A 85 0.41 3.49 -11.22
C LEU A 85 -0.62 4.05 -12.22
N PHE A 86 -1.44 5.01 -11.79
CA PHE A 86 -2.40 5.67 -12.68
C PHE A 86 -1.71 6.41 -13.82
N LEU A 87 -0.60 7.10 -13.55
CA LEU A 87 0.20 7.78 -14.56
C LEU A 87 0.76 6.80 -15.59
N PHE A 88 1.35 5.70 -15.14
CA PHE A 88 1.93 4.68 -16.01
C PHE A 88 0.88 3.97 -16.85
N ILE A 89 -0.26 3.60 -16.26
CA ILE A 89 -1.38 3.03 -17.01
C ILE A 89 -1.84 4.03 -18.07
N GLY A 90 -2.04 5.29 -17.69
CA GLY A 90 -2.42 6.34 -18.63
C GLY A 90 -1.45 6.52 -19.79
N LEU A 91 -0.14 6.42 -19.52
CA LEU A 91 0.91 6.52 -20.54
C LEU A 91 1.03 5.26 -21.41
N ALA A 92 0.76 4.08 -20.85
CA ALA A 92 0.82 2.80 -21.55
C ALA A 92 -0.42 2.51 -22.41
N LEU A 93 -1.48 3.33 -22.29
CA LEU A 93 -2.69 3.19 -23.10
C LEU A 93 -2.46 3.64 -24.54
N ASP A 94 -2.67 2.72 -25.47
CA ASP A 94 -2.68 3.01 -26.90
C ASP A 94 -4.10 3.46 -27.35
N PHE A 95 -4.24 4.76 -27.64
CA PHE A 95 -5.51 5.35 -28.09
C PHE A 95 -6.00 4.81 -29.43
N GLN A 96 -5.10 4.31 -30.28
CA GLN A 96 -5.46 3.77 -31.59
C GLN A 96 -6.11 2.39 -31.43
N LEU A 97 -5.51 1.54 -30.59
CA LEU A 97 -5.99 0.19 -30.31
C LEU A 97 -7.37 0.22 -29.61
N ILE A 98 -7.61 1.21 -28.75
CA ILE A 98 -8.91 1.46 -28.11
C ILE A 98 -9.98 1.85 -29.13
N ARG A 99 -9.63 2.73 -30.09
CA ARG A 99 -10.58 3.17 -31.13
C ARG A 99 -11.01 2.01 -32.02
N ASP A 100 -10.05 1.16 -32.41
CA ASP A 100 -10.32 0.00 -33.26
C ASP A 100 -11.10 -1.09 -32.51
N ASN A 101 -10.95 -1.17 -31.19
CA ASN A 101 -11.61 -2.16 -30.32
C ASN A 101 -12.60 -1.52 -29.34
N LEU A 102 -13.42 -0.59 -29.84
CA LEU A 102 -14.36 0.17 -29.02
C LEU A 102 -15.42 -0.72 -28.33
N ALA A 103 -15.89 -1.76 -29.03
CA ALA A 103 -16.92 -2.68 -28.51
C ALA A 103 -16.44 -3.49 -27.29
N PRO A 104 -15.33 -4.25 -27.33
CA PRO A 104 -14.86 -5.00 -26.16
C PRO A 104 -14.41 -4.08 -25.02
N THR A 105 -13.83 -2.91 -25.31
CA THR A 105 -13.46 -1.92 -24.29
C THR A 105 -14.69 -1.38 -23.56
N GLY A 106 -15.75 -1.05 -24.31
CA GLY A 106 -17.03 -0.59 -23.74
C GLY A 106 -17.70 -1.65 -22.87
N ILE A 107 -17.67 -2.93 -23.27
CA ILE A 107 -18.18 -4.03 -22.46
C ILE A 107 -17.38 -4.17 -21.16
N GLY A 108 -16.05 -4.07 -21.21
CA GLY A 108 -15.19 -4.07 -20.02
C GLY A 108 -15.56 -2.98 -19.02
N ILE A 109 -15.73 -1.74 -19.50
CA ILE A 109 -16.15 -0.60 -18.68
C ILE A 109 -17.54 -0.85 -18.07
N ALA A 110 -18.51 -1.29 -18.87
CA ALA A 110 -19.86 -1.59 -18.40
C ALA A 110 -19.87 -2.71 -17.36
N ALA A 111 -19.08 -3.77 -17.56
CA ALA A 111 -18.94 -4.87 -16.61
C ALA A 111 -18.38 -4.39 -15.26
N VAL A 112 -17.35 -3.54 -15.27
CA VAL A 112 -16.79 -2.94 -14.05
C VAL A 112 -17.84 -2.08 -13.35
N LEU A 113 -18.54 -1.20 -14.06
CA LEU A 113 -19.58 -0.33 -13.48
C LEU A 113 -20.73 -1.13 -12.84
N ILE A 114 -21.22 -2.17 -13.53
CA ILE A 114 -22.26 -3.06 -13.00
C ILE A 114 -21.76 -3.80 -11.75
N SER A 115 -20.50 -4.26 -11.76
CA SER A 115 -19.89 -4.94 -10.61
C SER A 115 -19.80 -4.04 -9.37
N THR A 116 -19.49 -2.76 -9.57
CA THR A 116 -19.37 -1.78 -8.48
C THR A 116 -20.74 -1.37 -7.96
N SER A 117 -21.73 -1.17 -8.84
CA SER A 117 -23.11 -0.84 -8.46
C SER A 117 -23.76 -1.92 -7.59
N ARG A 118 -23.59 -3.20 -7.94
CA ARG A 118 -24.17 -4.31 -7.18
C ARG A 118 -23.57 -4.52 -5.79
N ARG A 119 -22.38 -3.99 -5.53
CA ARG A 119 -21.68 -4.19 -4.25
C ARG A 119 -22.20 -3.28 -3.14
N LEU A 120 -22.95 -2.21 -3.47
CA LEU A 120 -23.47 -1.22 -2.52
C LEU A 120 -24.86 -1.56 -1.94
N THR A 121 -25.60 -2.48 -2.54
CA THR A 121 -27.02 -2.71 -2.20
C THR A 121 -27.33 -3.75 -1.10
N PRO A 122 -26.51 -4.79 -0.81
CA PRO A 122 -26.94 -5.80 0.17
C PRO A 122 -26.60 -5.45 1.63
N THR A 123 -25.71 -4.49 1.90
CA THR A 123 -25.16 -4.28 3.25
C THR A 123 -26.07 -3.44 4.15
N ILE A 124 -26.83 -2.50 3.61
CA ILE A 124 -27.65 -1.59 4.42
C ILE A 124 -28.99 -2.21 4.86
N SER A 125 -29.52 -3.17 4.09
CA SER A 125 -30.79 -3.84 4.41
C SER A 125 -30.69 -4.84 5.57
N TRP A 126 -29.48 -5.21 5.97
CA TRP A 126 -29.23 -6.11 7.12
C TRP A 126 -29.21 -5.38 8.47
N CYS A 127 -28.74 -4.13 8.52
CA CYS A 127 -28.75 -3.35 9.77
C CYS A 127 -30.14 -2.79 10.14
N ALA A 128 -31.06 -2.69 9.20
CA ALA A 128 -32.42 -2.18 9.47
C ALA A 128 -33.40 -3.25 10.00
N ARG A 129 -32.92 -4.49 10.27
CA ARG A 129 -33.75 -5.64 10.69
C ARG A 129 -33.44 -6.13 12.11
N THR A 130 -32.55 -5.48 12.85
CA THR A 130 -32.24 -5.76 14.28
C THR A 130 -32.60 -4.56 15.13
#